data_AF-A0A1E7XB18-F1
#
_entry.id   AF-A0A1E7XB18-F1
#
_cell.length_a   1.000
_cell.length_b   1.000
_cell.length_c   1.000
_cell.angle_alpha   90.00
_cell.angle_beta   90.00
_cell.angle_gamma   90.00
#
_symmetry.space_group_name_H-M   'P 1'
#
loop_
_entity.id
_entity.type
_entity.pdbx_description
1 polymer ?
#
loop_
_entity_poly.entity_id
_entity_poly.type
_entity_poly.pdbx_seq_one_letter_code
_entity_poly.pdbx_strand_id
1 'polypeptide(L)'
;MKKLAGWLFFGVFSVIMLLAILGANQVSAARVEWKPAYSNMLGKPYKHKVIKYSPTGWGDCEGGDRKAYFSSDKHIQYRYIKKSRTVIYRYNNHDKALRSKYNYQKIVLGHGYKTPEYSYYYKLGQQKWAYTVTYRFWLVKPIKY
;
A
#
# COMPACT_ATOMS: atom_id res chain seq x y z
N MET A 1 24.36 -46.11 -34.56
CA MET A 1 24.13 -44.64 -34.60
C MET A 1 22.68 -44.31 -34.20
N LYS A 2 22.31 -44.38 -32.91
CA LYS A 2 20.93 -44.05 -32.45
C LYS A 2 20.87 -43.33 -31.09
N LYS A 3 22.00 -42.89 -30.54
CA LYS A 3 22.08 -42.28 -29.19
C LYS A 3 22.41 -40.78 -29.17
N LEU A 4 22.71 -40.16 -30.31
CA LEU A 4 23.07 -38.73 -30.37
C LEU A 4 21.88 -37.79 -30.61
N ALA A 5 20.79 -38.27 -31.20
CA ALA A 5 19.64 -37.42 -31.53
C ALA A 5 18.80 -37.02 -30.30
N GLY A 6 18.69 -37.89 -29.29
CA GLY A 6 17.89 -37.61 -28.10
C GLY A 6 18.44 -36.46 -27.25
N TRP A 7 19.77 -36.31 -27.17
CA TRP A 7 20.41 -35.32 -26.30
C TRP A 7 20.30 -33.88 -26.86
N LEU A 8 20.24 -33.72 -28.18
CA LEU A 8 20.04 -32.42 -28.82
C LEU A 8 18.61 -31.89 -28.64
N PHE A 9 17.60 -32.77 -28.64
CA PHE A 9 16.21 -32.37 -28.41
C PHE A 9 15.95 -31.91 -26.97
N PHE A 10 16.54 -32.58 -25.98
CA PHE A 10 16.41 -32.14 -24.59
C PHE A 10 17.10 -30.80 -24.33
N GLY A 11 18.30 -30.58 -24.90
CA GLY A 11 19.03 -29.32 -24.74
C GLY A 11 18.28 -28.09 -25.26
N VAL A 12 17.71 -28.19 -26.46
CA VAL A 12 16.94 -27.09 -27.08
C VAL A 12 15.65 -26.79 -26.31
N PHE A 13 14.95 -27.82 -25.82
CA PHE A 13 13.73 -27.63 -25.03
C PHE A 13 14.01 -26.94 -23.69
N SER A 14 15.11 -27.29 -23.02
CA SER A 14 15.53 -26.62 -21.78
C SER A 14 15.90 -25.15 -22.00
N VAL A 15 16.49 -24.78 -23.13
CA VAL A 15 16.81 -23.38 -23.45
C VAL A 15 15.55 -22.56 -23.75
N ILE A 16 14.58 -23.13 -24.48
CA ILE A 16 13.29 -22.47 -24.75
C ILE A 16 12.50 -22.30 -23.46
N MET A 17 12.52 -23.30 -22.56
CA MET A 17 11.85 -23.19 -21.26
C MET A 17 12.52 -22.15 -20.36
N LEU A 18 13.85 -22.05 -20.36
CA LEU A 18 14.57 -21.00 -19.61
C LEU A 18 14.24 -19.60 -20.16
N LEU A 19 14.18 -19.44 -21.48
CA LEU A 19 13.82 -18.18 -22.14
C LEU A 19 12.35 -17.79 -21.89
N ALA A 20 11.44 -18.77 -21.81
CA ALA A 20 10.04 -18.53 -21.45
C ALA A 20 9.87 -18.10 -19.98
N ILE A 21 10.66 -18.66 -19.06
CA ILE A 21 10.65 -18.26 -17.63
C ILE A 21 11.29 -16.87 -17.44
N LEU A 22 12.32 -16.54 -18.22
CA LEU A 22 12.95 -15.22 -18.20
C LEU A 22 12.10 -14.13 -18.88
N GLY A 23 11.37 -14.48 -19.94
CA GLY A 23 10.46 -13.56 -20.65
C GLY A 23 9.15 -13.26 -19.92
N ALA A 24 8.68 -14.18 -19.05
CA ALA A 24 7.39 -14.04 -18.37
C ALA A 24 7.37 -13.02 -17.21
N ASN A 25 8.54 -12.52 -16.76
CA ASN A 25 8.62 -11.62 -15.61
C ASN A 25 8.62 -10.12 -15.96
N GLN A 26 8.45 -9.76 -17.23
CA GLN A 26 8.16 -8.36 -17.59
C GLN A 26 6.66 -8.08 -17.47
N VAL A 27 6.11 -8.32 -16.27
CA VAL A 27 4.90 -7.61 -15.85
C VAL A 27 5.32 -6.16 -15.75
N SER A 28 5.10 -5.41 -16.82
CA SER A 28 5.21 -3.96 -16.84
C SER A 28 4.46 -3.42 -15.62
N ALA A 29 5.21 -3.10 -14.57
CA ALA A 29 4.69 -2.42 -13.41
C ALA A 29 4.35 -1.02 -13.91
N ALA A 30 3.14 -0.85 -14.45
CA ALA A 30 2.58 0.44 -14.79
C ALA A 30 2.94 1.39 -13.63
N ARG A 31 3.76 2.41 -13.93
CA ARG A 31 4.19 3.39 -12.94
C ARG A 31 2.93 4.02 -12.37
N VAL A 32 2.49 3.54 -11.20
CA VAL A 32 1.29 4.06 -10.54
C VAL A 32 1.60 5.49 -10.12
N GLU A 33 1.00 6.43 -10.84
CA GLU A 33 1.22 7.85 -10.67
C GLU A 33 0.68 8.34 -9.32
N TRP A 34 1.43 9.26 -8.70
CA TRP A 34 1.02 9.90 -7.46
C TRP A 34 0.12 11.09 -7.75
N LYS A 35 -1.12 11.04 -7.26
CA LYS A 35 -2.15 12.07 -7.48
C LYS A 35 -2.29 12.96 -6.25
N PRO A 36 -2.73 14.22 -6.39
CA PRO A 36 -3.08 15.06 -5.23
C PRO A 36 -4.17 14.39 -4.40
N ALA A 37 -4.02 14.39 -3.07
CA ALA A 37 -5.03 13.88 -2.16
C ALA A 37 -6.08 14.95 -1.83
N TYR A 38 -7.35 14.53 -1.76
CA TYR A 38 -8.47 15.39 -1.36
C TYR A 38 -9.16 14.86 -0.10
N SER A 39 -9.75 15.75 0.68
CA SER A 39 -10.34 15.41 2.00
C SER A 39 -11.53 14.45 1.95
N ASN A 40 -12.18 14.31 0.79
CA ASN A 40 -13.43 13.55 0.63
C ASN A 40 -13.29 12.22 -0.13
N MET A 41 -12.07 11.81 -0.48
CA MET A 41 -11.82 10.63 -1.33
C MET A 41 -12.27 9.31 -0.68
N LEU A 42 -12.14 9.21 0.64
CA LEU A 42 -12.53 8.01 1.40
C LEU A 42 -14.00 8.02 1.87
N GLY A 43 -14.81 8.89 1.26
CA GLY A 43 -16.19 9.16 1.67
C GLY A 43 -16.27 10.12 2.85
N LYS A 44 -17.50 10.45 3.26
CA LYS A 44 -17.78 11.34 4.40
C LYS A 44 -18.31 10.49 5.56
N PRO A 45 -17.49 10.13 6.56
CA PRO A 45 -17.95 9.36 7.71
C PRO A 45 -18.87 10.21 8.59
N TYR A 46 -19.95 9.62 9.08
CA TYR A 46 -20.79 10.21 10.14
C TYR A 46 -20.70 9.45 11.47
N LYS A 47 -20.20 8.22 11.42
CA LYS A 47 -19.96 7.38 12.59
C LYS A 47 -18.76 6.48 12.34
N HIS A 48 -18.02 6.16 13.40
CA HIS A 48 -17.01 5.11 13.37
C HIS A 48 -17.07 4.25 14.63
N LYS A 49 -16.41 3.09 14.58
CA LYS A 49 -16.16 2.22 15.73
C LYS A 49 -14.77 1.63 15.60
N VAL A 50 -14.00 1.60 16.68
CA VAL A 50 -12.74 0.84 16.72
C VAL A 50 -13.06 -0.65 16.75
N ILE A 51 -12.46 -1.40 15.82
CA ILE A 51 -12.58 -2.86 15.75
C ILE A 51 -11.36 -3.52 16.38
N LYS A 52 -10.18 -2.94 16.17
CA LYS A 52 -8.92 -3.48 16.67
C LYS A 52 -7.91 -2.36 16.87
N TYR A 53 -7.21 -2.38 17.99
CA TYR A 53 -6.03 -1.56 18.24
C TYR A 53 -4.75 -2.34 17.93
N SER A 54 -3.65 -1.62 17.70
CA SER A 54 -2.33 -2.23 17.73
C SER A 54 -2.11 -2.91 19.08
N PRO A 55 -1.57 -4.14 19.11
CA PRO A 55 -1.17 -4.78 20.37
C PRO A 55 -0.06 -4.01 21.10
N THR A 56 0.62 -3.08 20.43
CA THR A 56 1.70 -2.26 21.00
C THR A 56 1.26 -0.85 21.40
N GLY A 57 -0.04 -0.52 21.41
CA GLY A 57 -0.51 0.80 21.85
C GLY A 57 -2.04 0.98 21.79
N TRP A 58 -2.62 1.46 22.89
CA TRP A 58 -4.04 1.79 23.08
C TRP A 58 -4.46 3.07 22.34
N GLY A 59 -4.23 3.14 21.03
CA GLY A 59 -4.52 4.36 20.27
C GLY A 59 -3.62 5.57 20.63
N ASP A 60 -2.65 5.42 21.53
CA ASP A 60 -1.76 6.49 21.97
C ASP A 60 -0.50 6.59 21.09
N CYS A 61 -0.39 7.72 20.41
CA CYS A 61 0.64 8.78 20.58
C CYS A 61 2.15 8.44 20.65
N GLU A 62 2.57 7.22 20.95
CA GLU A 62 3.98 6.86 21.15
C GLU A 62 4.61 6.11 19.97
N GLY A 63 3.82 5.41 19.15
CA GLY A 63 4.34 4.52 18.10
C GLY A 63 4.92 5.19 16.85
N GLY A 64 4.55 6.43 16.54
CA GLY A 64 5.04 7.14 15.34
C GLY A 64 3.97 7.66 14.38
N ASP A 65 2.68 7.34 14.59
CA ASP A 65 1.56 8.02 13.90
C ASP A 65 1.24 9.39 14.53
N ARG A 66 2.28 10.16 14.86
CA ARG A 66 2.12 11.49 15.45
C ARG A 66 1.68 12.46 14.37
N LYS A 67 0.72 13.32 14.70
CA LYS A 67 0.22 14.37 13.80
C LYS A 67 1.36 15.15 13.14
N ALA A 68 2.44 15.43 13.86
CA ALA A 68 3.64 16.11 13.34
C ALA A 68 4.29 15.44 12.11
N TYR A 69 4.25 14.11 11.99
CA TYR A 69 4.82 13.39 10.84
C TYR A 69 3.88 13.33 9.64
N PHE A 70 2.59 13.64 9.85
CA PHE A 70 1.50 13.49 8.88
C PHE A 70 0.67 14.77 8.72
N SER A 71 1.18 15.91 9.21
CA SER A 71 0.59 17.23 9.03
C SER A 71 1.27 17.93 7.86
N SER A 72 0.60 18.02 6.72
CA SER A 72 1.01 18.91 5.64
C SER A 72 -0.20 19.23 4.77
N ASP A 73 -0.61 20.49 4.73
CA ASP A 73 -1.94 20.85 4.22
C ASP A 73 -1.95 21.00 2.69
N LYS A 74 -0.78 21.06 2.05
CA LYS A 74 -0.68 21.59 0.67
C LYS A 74 -0.14 20.60 -0.38
N HIS A 75 0.46 19.48 0.03
CA HIS A 75 1.15 18.59 -0.93
C HIS A 75 0.99 17.09 -0.65
N ILE A 76 -0.05 16.69 0.09
CA ILE A 76 -0.31 15.25 0.28
C ILE A 76 -0.64 14.66 -1.08
N GLN A 77 0.05 13.58 -1.40
CA GLN A 77 -0.23 12.81 -2.59
C GLN A 77 -0.62 11.40 -2.21
N TYR A 78 -1.49 10.80 -3.00
CA TYR A 78 -1.94 9.44 -2.80
C TYR A 78 -1.69 8.60 -4.04
N ARG A 79 -1.66 7.29 -3.83
CA ARG A 79 -1.85 6.30 -4.87
C ARG A 79 -2.83 5.25 -4.39
N TYR A 80 -3.64 4.74 -5.32
CA TYR A 80 -4.57 3.66 -5.05
C TYR A 80 -4.13 2.39 -5.77
N ILE A 81 -3.99 1.31 -5.03
CA ILE A 81 -3.66 -0.02 -5.55
C ILE A 81 -4.96 -0.84 -5.56
N LYS A 82 -5.57 -0.95 -6.74
CA LYS A 82 -6.88 -1.61 -6.92
C LYS A 82 -6.88 -3.08 -6.46
N LYS A 83 -5.83 -3.84 -6.81
CA LYS A 83 -5.71 -5.28 -6.49
C LYS A 83 -5.81 -5.56 -4.99
N SER A 84 -5.18 -4.73 -4.16
CA SER A 84 -5.17 -4.89 -2.70
C SER A 84 -6.10 -3.90 -1.98
N ARG A 85 -6.91 -3.14 -2.73
CA ARG A 85 -7.79 -2.08 -2.22
C ARG A 85 -7.07 -1.18 -1.20
N THR A 86 -5.86 -0.75 -1.55
CA THR A 86 -4.98 -0.03 -0.62
C THR A 86 -4.75 1.39 -1.11
N VAL A 87 -5.00 2.36 -0.24
CA VAL A 87 -4.62 3.76 -0.46
C VAL A 87 -3.33 4.01 0.30
N ILE A 88 -2.33 4.59 -0.38
CA ILE A 88 -1.08 5.02 0.25
C ILE A 88 -0.97 6.52 0.06
N TYR A 89 -0.93 7.25 1.17
CA TYR A 89 -0.59 8.65 1.22
C TYR A 89 0.92 8.81 1.44
N ARG A 90 1.50 9.82 0.79
CA ARG A 90 2.85 10.31 1.07
C ARG A 90 2.77 11.75 1.54
N TYR A 91 3.54 12.04 2.58
CA TYR A 91 3.66 13.33 3.23
C TYR A 91 5.10 13.77 3.12
N ASN A 92 5.34 15.05 2.86
CA ASN A 92 6.69 15.60 2.93
C ASN A 92 7.22 15.40 4.34
N ASN A 93 8.40 14.80 4.47
CA ASN A 93 9.05 14.63 5.75
C ASN A 93 9.90 15.86 6.06
N HIS A 94 9.63 16.50 7.20
CA HIS A 94 10.39 17.66 7.67
C HIS A 94 11.48 17.27 8.68
N ASP A 95 11.43 16.05 9.22
CA ASP A 95 12.42 15.54 10.16
C ASP A 95 13.63 14.96 9.43
N LYS A 96 14.75 15.69 9.48
CA LYS A 96 16.01 15.29 8.84
C LYS A 96 16.62 14.03 9.46
N ALA A 97 16.32 13.72 10.73
CA ALA A 97 16.88 12.55 11.42
C ALA A 97 16.37 11.23 10.81
N LEU A 98 15.16 11.23 10.23
CA LEU A 98 14.56 10.06 9.59
C LEU A 98 15.19 9.70 8.22
N ARG A 99 16.07 10.56 7.68
CA ARG A 99 16.82 10.35 6.42
C ARG A 99 15.95 9.88 5.24
N SER A 100 14.75 10.43 5.13
CA SER A 100 13.81 10.18 4.04
C SER A 100 13.15 11.47 3.61
N LYS A 101 12.83 11.56 2.32
CA LYS A 101 12.06 12.68 1.76
C LYS A 101 10.59 12.65 2.16
N TYR A 102 10.04 11.45 2.39
CA TYR A 102 8.62 11.27 2.66
C TYR A 102 8.36 10.33 3.83
N ASN A 103 7.26 10.60 4.54
CA ASN A 103 6.58 9.66 5.42
C ASN A 103 5.33 9.16 4.72
N TYR A 104 4.85 7.98 5.12
CA TYR A 104 3.71 7.36 4.46
C TYR A 104 2.66 6.88 5.45
N GLN A 105 1.39 7.08 5.09
CA GLN A 105 0.27 6.37 5.68
C GLN A 105 -0.33 5.43 4.65
N LYS A 106 -0.74 4.25 5.10
CA LYS A 106 -1.37 3.23 4.27
C LYS A 106 -2.68 2.84 4.92
N ILE A 107 -3.73 2.83 4.11
CA ILE A 107 -5.06 2.41 4.49
C ILE A 107 -5.44 1.22 3.63
N VAL A 108 -5.70 0.09 4.27
CA VAL A 108 -6.23 -1.11 3.61
C VAL A 108 -7.74 -1.11 3.79
N LEU A 109 -8.46 -1.07 2.67
CA LEU A 109 -9.93 -0.98 2.64
C LEU A 109 -10.52 -2.39 2.60
N GLY A 110 -11.11 -2.80 3.71
CA GLY A 110 -11.89 -4.03 3.88
C GLY A 110 -13.41 -3.79 3.85
N HIS A 111 -14.16 -4.88 3.67
CA HIS A 111 -15.59 -5.03 3.96
C HIS A 111 -16.56 -3.89 3.55
N GLY A 112 -17.25 -3.99 2.40
CA GLY A 112 -18.43 -3.16 2.09
C GLY A 112 -18.16 -1.73 1.56
N TYR A 113 -19.19 -1.12 0.96
CA TYR A 113 -19.11 0.21 0.32
C TYR A 113 -19.65 1.36 1.18
N LYS A 114 -20.68 1.09 2.02
CA LYS A 114 -21.29 2.08 2.94
C LYS A 114 -20.76 1.95 4.37
N THR A 115 -20.30 0.76 4.74
CA THR A 115 -19.76 0.47 6.08
C THR A 115 -18.35 -0.14 6.03
N PRO A 116 -17.38 0.55 5.40
CA PRO A 116 -16.06 -0.01 5.18
C PRO A 116 -15.25 -0.16 6.46
N GLU A 117 -14.35 -1.14 6.45
CA GLU A 117 -13.31 -1.27 7.46
C GLU A 117 -11.98 -0.73 6.93
N TYR A 118 -11.40 0.22 7.65
CA TYR A 118 -10.13 0.82 7.29
C TYR A 118 -9.09 0.41 8.30
N SER A 119 -8.10 -0.37 7.84
CA SER A 119 -6.92 -0.71 8.64
C SER A 119 -5.79 0.24 8.31
N TYR A 120 -5.34 0.98 9.31
CA TYR A 120 -4.34 2.02 9.21
C TYR A 120 -2.96 1.51 9.57
N TYR A 121 -1.98 1.96 8.79
CA TYR A 121 -0.57 1.68 8.98
C TYR A 121 0.23 2.94 8.65
N TYR A 122 1.41 3.07 9.24
CA TYR A 122 2.35 4.15 8.93
C TYR A 122 3.75 3.61 8.66
N LYS A 123 4.55 4.42 7.99
CA LYS A 123 5.98 4.21 7.78
C LYS A 123 6.69 5.56 7.88
N LEU A 124 7.59 5.67 8.86
CA LEU A 124 8.48 6.80 9.03
C LEU A 124 9.85 6.48 8.44
N GLY A 125 10.43 7.41 7.69
CA GLY A 125 11.78 7.21 7.18
C GLY A 125 11.94 5.90 6.38
N GLN A 126 13.00 5.16 6.72
CA GLN A 126 13.27 3.83 6.16
C GLN A 126 12.70 2.67 6.98
N GLN A 127 11.88 2.94 8.00
CA GLN A 127 11.33 1.90 8.87
C GLN A 127 10.39 0.94 8.12
N LYS A 128 10.04 -0.18 8.77
CA LYS A 128 9.00 -1.09 8.28
C LYS A 128 7.61 -0.47 8.50
N TRP A 129 6.61 -0.98 7.79
CA TRP A 129 5.22 -0.60 8.04
C TRP A 129 4.80 -1.07 9.43
N ALA A 130 4.25 -0.16 10.22
CA ALA A 130 3.67 -0.46 11.53
C ALA A 130 2.15 -0.33 11.45
N TYR A 131 1.44 -1.24 12.12
CA TYR A 131 -0.02 -1.22 12.24
C TYR A 131 -0.44 -0.27 13.37
N THR A 132 -1.51 0.49 13.17
CA THR A 132 -2.04 1.40 14.17
C THR A 132 -3.38 0.92 14.72
N VAL A 133 -4.39 0.82 13.84
CA VAL A 133 -5.78 0.64 14.25
C VAL A 133 -6.63 0.21 13.06
N THR A 134 -7.70 -0.53 13.34
CA THR A 134 -8.77 -0.81 12.38
C THR A 134 -10.05 -0.16 12.88
N TYR A 135 -10.63 0.70 12.04
CA TYR A 135 -11.94 1.29 12.27
C TYR A 135 -12.96 0.70 11.30
N ARG A 136 -14.20 0.52 11.77
CA ARG A 136 -15.37 0.40 10.91
C ARG A 136 -16.04 1.76 10.83
N PHE A 137 -16.27 2.24 9.62
CA PHE A 137 -16.95 3.51 9.36
C PHE A 137 -18.37 3.28 8.90
N TRP A 138 -19.23 4.27 9.11
CA TRP A 138 -20.49 4.41 8.39
C TRP A 138 -20.42 5.71 7.60
N LEU A 139 -20.55 5.59 6.28
CA LEU A 139 -20.37 6.71 5.35
C LEU A 139 -21.70 7.26 4.87
N VAL A 140 -21.81 8.60 4.78
CA VAL A 140 -22.94 9.27 4.13
C VAL A 140 -22.88 9.08 2.62
N LYS A 141 -21.67 9.21 2.06
CA LYS A 141 -21.38 8.98 0.63
C LYS A 141 -20.33 7.88 0.52
N PRO A 142 -20.49 6.92 -0.41
CA PRO A 142 -19.53 5.83 -0.58
C PRO A 142 -18.17 6.36 -1.06
N ILE A 143 -17.16 5.50 -0.98
CA ILE A 143 -15.80 5.77 -1.44
C ILE A 143 -15.82 6.10 -2.94
N LYS A 144 -15.20 7.21 -3.32
CA LYS A 144 -15.04 7.64 -4.72
C LYS A 144 -13.55 7.50 -5.06
N TYR A 145 -13.21 6.53 -5.90
CA TYR A 145 -11.81 6.32 -6.33
C TYR A 145 -11.44 7.26 -7.46
#